data_AF-A0A5J6SFC9-F1
#
_entry.id   AF-A0A5J6SFC9-F1
#
_cell.length_a   1.000
_cell.length_b   1.000
_cell.length_c   1.000
_cell.angle_alpha   90.00
_cell.angle_beta   90.00
_cell.angle_gamma   90.00
#
_symmetry.space_group_name_H-M   'P 1'
#
loop_
_entity.id
_entity.type
_entity.pdbx_description
1 polymer ?
#
loop_
_entity_poly.entity_id
_entity_poly.type
_entity_poly.pdbx_seq_one_letter_code
_entity_poly.pdbx_strand_id
1 'polypeptide(L)'
;VPFGQLFRPDNFVFGQSGAGNNWAKGHYTEGAELVDQVLDVVRREAEGCDCLQGFQITHSLGGGTGAGMGTLLISKIREEFPDRMMATFSVVPSPGNSDTVVEPYNATLSVHQLVENSDETFCIDNQALYDICMRTLKLSNPSYGDLNHLVSVVMSGITTCLRFPGQLNSDLRKLAVNMVPFPRLHFFMVGFAPLTSRGAHSFRAVSVPELTQQMFDPK
;
A
#
# COMPACT_ATOMS: atom_id res chain seq x y z
N VAL A 1 -11.21 1.02 -18.53
CA VAL A 1 -11.30 -0.29 -19.23
C VAL A 1 -10.91 -1.36 -18.21
N PRO A 2 -11.63 -2.47 -18.04
CA PRO A 2 -11.21 -3.52 -17.11
C PRO A 2 -9.94 -4.20 -17.66
N PHE A 3 -8.84 -4.10 -16.93
CA PHE A 3 -7.53 -4.66 -17.31
C PHE A 3 -7.30 -6.09 -16.78
N GLY A 4 -8.37 -6.81 -16.42
CA GLY A 4 -8.25 -8.14 -15.81
C GLY A 4 -7.50 -9.16 -16.67
N GLN A 5 -7.61 -9.05 -18.00
CA GLN A 5 -6.94 -9.94 -18.96
C GLN A 5 -5.43 -9.67 -19.12
N LEU A 6 -4.91 -8.58 -18.53
CA LEU A 6 -3.48 -8.26 -18.58
C LEU A 6 -2.66 -9.16 -17.65
N PHE A 7 -3.26 -9.65 -16.57
CA PHE A 7 -2.57 -10.43 -15.55
C PHE A 7 -2.43 -11.90 -15.96
N ARG A 8 -1.25 -12.48 -15.71
CA ARG A 8 -1.01 -13.90 -15.94
C ARG A 8 -1.88 -14.75 -15.02
N PRO A 9 -2.70 -15.67 -15.55
CA PRO A 9 -3.53 -16.57 -14.74
C PRO A 9 -2.74 -17.35 -13.68
N ASP A 10 -1.50 -17.74 -14.01
CA ASP A 10 -0.62 -18.51 -13.12
C ASP A 10 -0.16 -17.73 -11.88
N ASN A 11 -0.33 -16.41 -11.88
CA ASN A 11 0.04 -15.55 -10.75
C ASN A 11 -1.12 -15.35 -9.76
N PHE A 12 -2.30 -15.92 -10.04
CA PHE A 12 -3.44 -15.89 -9.13
C PHE A 12 -3.41 -17.10 -8.20
N VAL A 13 -3.09 -16.85 -6.94
CA VAL A 13 -3.13 -17.84 -5.86
C VAL A 13 -4.29 -17.50 -4.92
N PHE A 14 -5.18 -18.46 -4.68
CA PHE A 14 -6.35 -18.28 -3.82
C PHE A 14 -6.61 -19.51 -2.97
N GLY A 15 -6.98 -19.29 -1.71
CA GLY A 15 -7.44 -20.33 -0.80
C GLY A 15 -8.93 -20.64 -0.95
N GLN A 16 -9.38 -21.74 -0.35
CA GLN A 16 -10.81 -22.11 -0.31
C GLN A 16 -11.55 -21.43 0.85
N SER A 17 -10.81 -20.92 1.84
CA SER A 17 -11.32 -20.34 3.08
C SER A 17 -10.80 -18.91 3.27
N GLY A 18 -11.57 -18.09 3.97
CA GLY A 18 -11.18 -16.73 4.33
C GLY A 18 -10.78 -16.64 5.80
N ALA A 19 -9.85 -15.74 6.13
CA ALA A 19 -9.39 -15.56 7.51
C ALA A 19 -10.47 -14.98 8.45
N GLY A 20 -11.60 -14.45 7.92
CA GLY A 20 -12.74 -14.00 8.71
C GLY A 20 -12.40 -12.91 9.73
N ASN A 21 -11.64 -11.88 9.30
CA ASN A 21 -11.15 -10.79 10.16
C ASN A 21 -10.30 -11.22 11.35
N ASN A 22 -9.73 -12.42 11.33
CA ASN A 22 -8.83 -12.92 12.36
C ASN A 22 -7.38 -12.95 11.84
N TRP A 23 -6.53 -12.08 12.39
CA TRP A 23 -5.11 -12.01 12.05
C TRP A 23 -4.39 -13.35 12.28
N ALA A 24 -4.65 -14.03 13.40
CA ALA A 24 -3.98 -15.28 13.74
C ALA A 24 -4.32 -16.40 12.75
N LYS A 25 -5.56 -16.45 12.24
CA LYS A 25 -5.91 -17.39 11.16
C LYS A 25 -5.13 -17.10 9.88
N GLY A 26 -5.01 -15.82 9.53
CA GLY A 26 -4.22 -15.40 8.37
C GLY A 26 -2.73 -15.68 8.53
N HIS A 27 -2.18 -15.54 9.74
CA HIS A 27 -0.74 -15.63 9.97
C HIS A 27 -0.25 -17.05 10.32
N TYR A 28 -1.02 -17.83 11.06
CA TYR A 28 -0.57 -19.12 11.61
C TYR A 28 -1.28 -20.35 11.05
N THR A 29 -2.46 -20.21 10.44
CA THR A 29 -3.22 -21.38 9.95
C THR A 29 -3.47 -21.31 8.45
N GLU A 30 -4.55 -20.65 8.02
CA GLU A 30 -5.03 -20.67 6.63
C GLU A 30 -4.02 -20.01 5.68
N GLY A 31 -3.43 -18.88 6.09
CA GLY A 31 -2.43 -18.21 5.27
C GLY A 31 -1.08 -18.93 5.28
N ALA A 32 -0.75 -19.68 6.33
CA ALA A 32 0.47 -20.48 6.39
C ALA A 32 0.41 -21.69 5.45
N GLU A 33 -0.77 -22.28 5.23
CA GLU A 33 -0.95 -23.33 4.23
C GLU A 33 -0.83 -22.82 2.79
N LEU A 34 -1.12 -21.53 2.56
CA LEU A 34 -1.13 -20.92 1.23
C LEU A 34 0.18 -20.20 0.88
N VAL A 35 0.96 -19.76 1.88
CA VAL A 35 2.12 -18.87 1.66
C VAL A 35 3.20 -19.51 0.79
N ASP A 36 3.44 -20.82 0.91
CA ASP A 36 4.46 -21.50 0.12
C ASP A 36 4.15 -21.47 -1.38
N GLN A 37 2.87 -21.62 -1.75
CA GLN A 37 2.42 -21.50 -3.14
C GLN A 37 2.63 -20.07 -3.67
N VAL A 38 2.38 -19.05 -2.83
CA VAL A 38 2.64 -17.65 -3.20
C VAL A 38 4.13 -17.42 -3.37
N LEU A 39 4.98 -17.94 -2.48
CA LEU A 39 6.43 -17.82 -2.56
C LEU A 39 6.99 -18.46 -3.83
N ASP A 40 6.48 -19.60 -4.26
CA ASP A 40 6.90 -20.24 -5.52
C ASP A 40 6.61 -19.37 -6.75
N VAL A 41 5.47 -18.66 -6.75
CA VAL A 41 5.16 -17.68 -7.81
C VAL A 41 6.10 -16.48 -7.72
N VAL A 42 6.36 -15.97 -6.51
CA VAL A 42 7.29 -14.86 -6.28
C VAL A 42 8.70 -15.21 -6.74
N ARG A 43 9.19 -16.42 -6.45
CA ARG A 43 10.50 -16.93 -6.92
C ARG A 43 10.57 -16.93 -8.44
N ARG A 44 9.56 -17.49 -9.10
CA ARG A 44 9.51 -17.56 -10.57
C ARG A 44 9.60 -16.18 -11.23
N GLU A 45 8.87 -15.20 -10.70
CA GLU A 45 8.91 -13.83 -11.22
C GLU A 45 10.21 -13.10 -10.84
N ALA A 46 10.80 -13.40 -9.67
CA ALA A 46 12.11 -12.88 -9.26
C ALA A 46 13.24 -13.39 -10.15
N GLU A 47 13.24 -14.69 -10.51
CA GLU A 47 14.20 -15.29 -11.44
C GLU A 47 14.07 -14.73 -12.87
N GLY A 48 12.87 -14.28 -13.24
CA GLY A 48 12.62 -13.61 -14.52
C GLY A 48 13.18 -12.18 -14.60
N CYS A 49 13.69 -11.61 -13.51
CA CYS A 49 14.23 -10.26 -13.47
C CYS A 49 15.76 -10.28 -13.64
N ASP A 50 16.30 -9.44 -14.53
CA ASP A 50 17.76 -9.25 -14.66
C ASP A 50 18.39 -8.66 -13.39
N CYS A 51 17.70 -7.71 -12.76
CA CYS A 51 18.12 -7.08 -11.51
C CYS A 51 16.91 -6.65 -10.67
N LEU A 52 16.49 -7.53 -9.76
CA LEU A 52 15.37 -7.27 -8.86
C LEU A 52 15.72 -6.17 -7.85
N GLN A 53 14.95 -5.08 -7.83
CA GLN A 53 15.15 -4.00 -6.85
C GLN A 53 14.55 -4.32 -5.48
N GLY A 54 13.37 -4.95 -5.47
CA GLY A 54 12.58 -5.14 -4.26
C GLY A 54 11.16 -5.60 -4.55
N PHE A 55 10.35 -5.61 -3.50
CA PHE A 55 8.95 -6.02 -3.52
C PHE A 55 8.05 -4.89 -3.07
N GLN A 56 6.86 -4.80 -3.66
CA GLN A 56 5.81 -3.87 -3.27
C GLN A 56 4.55 -4.64 -2.90
N ILE A 57 4.12 -4.53 -1.64
CA ILE A 57 2.96 -5.26 -1.12
C ILE A 57 1.84 -4.27 -0.80
N THR A 58 0.66 -4.48 -1.37
CA THR A 58 -0.54 -3.69 -1.06
C THR A 58 -1.49 -4.53 -0.23
N HIS A 59 -1.77 -4.11 1.00
CA HIS A 59 -2.58 -4.87 1.94
C HIS A 59 -3.32 -3.95 2.93
N SER A 60 -4.34 -4.50 3.61
CA SER A 60 -5.04 -3.81 4.70
C SER A 60 -4.60 -4.35 6.05
N LEU A 61 -4.42 -3.46 7.04
CA LEU A 61 -4.03 -3.83 8.39
C LEU A 61 -5.21 -4.23 9.29
N GLY A 62 -6.44 -3.84 8.91
CA GLY A 62 -7.65 -4.16 9.67
C GLY A 62 -8.21 -5.57 9.40
N GLY A 63 -7.90 -6.17 8.24
CA GLY A 63 -8.47 -7.46 7.84
C GLY A 63 -7.79 -8.68 8.50
N GLY A 64 -8.28 -9.87 8.21
CA GLY A 64 -7.61 -11.12 8.63
C GLY A 64 -6.53 -11.57 7.65
N THR A 65 -6.87 -11.61 6.35
CA THR A 65 -5.95 -12.10 5.30
C THR A 65 -4.90 -11.05 4.95
N GLY A 66 -5.31 -9.82 4.63
CA GLY A 66 -4.38 -8.74 4.30
C GLY A 66 -3.37 -8.49 5.42
N ALA A 67 -3.86 -8.45 6.66
CA ALA A 67 -3.02 -8.16 7.82
C ALA A 67 -2.19 -9.40 8.23
N GLY A 68 -2.85 -10.55 8.46
CA GLY A 68 -2.19 -11.77 8.95
C GLY A 68 -1.29 -12.44 7.90
N MET A 69 -1.86 -12.85 6.77
CA MET A 69 -1.11 -13.51 5.71
C MET A 69 -0.15 -12.54 5.01
N GLY A 70 -0.54 -11.27 4.83
CA GLY A 70 0.34 -10.26 4.24
C GLY A 70 1.62 -10.05 5.04
N THR A 71 1.52 -9.96 6.38
CA THR A 71 2.71 -9.85 7.24
C THR A 71 3.54 -11.12 7.30
N LEU A 72 2.91 -12.30 7.23
CA LEU A 72 3.64 -13.57 7.09
C LEU A 72 4.46 -13.59 5.79
N LEU A 73 3.83 -13.21 4.67
CA LEU A 73 4.49 -13.16 3.37
C LEU A 73 5.66 -12.18 3.36
N ILE A 74 5.50 -11.00 3.97
CA ILE A 74 6.58 -10.02 4.13
C ILE A 74 7.78 -10.64 4.86
N SER A 75 7.54 -11.32 6.00
CA SER A 75 8.60 -11.99 6.77
C SER A 75 9.31 -13.05 5.93
N LYS A 76 8.56 -13.88 5.19
CA LYS A 76 9.13 -14.95 4.36
C LYS A 76 9.95 -14.41 3.20
N ILE A 77 9.47 -13.37 2.53
CA ILE A 77 10.23 -12.70 1.46
C ILE A 77 11.50 -12.06 2.04
N ARG A 78 11.44 -11.48 3.24
CA ARG A 78 12.61 -10.90 3.91
C ARG A 78 13.65 -11.96 4.30
N GLU A 79 13.22 -13.15 4.71
CA GLU A 79 14.09 -14.29 4.97
C GLU A 79 14.82 -14.77 3.69
N GLU A 80 14.10 -14.85 2.57
CA GLU A 80 14.64 -15.38 1.31
C GLU A 80 15.43 -14.34 0.49
N PHE A 81 15.02 -13.07 0.56
CA PHE A 81 15.59 -11.97 -0.19
C PHE A 81 16.06 -10.83 0.75
N PRO A 82 17.00 -11.07 1.68
CA PRO A 82 17.36 -10.13 2.74
C PRO A 82 17.93 -8.80 2.23
N ASP A 83 18.62 -8.83 1.08
CA ASP A 83 19.25 -7.64 0.49
C ASP A 83 18.29 -6.81 -0.40
N ARG A 84 17.04 -7.26 -0.58
CA ARG A 84 16.06 -6.59 -1.45
C ARG A 84 15.17 -5.67 -0.65
N MET A 85 14.78 -4.55 -1.27
CA MET A 85 13.92 -3.56 -0.63
C MET A 85 12.51 -4.12 -0.43
N MET A 86 11.92 -3.88 0.73
CA MET A 86 10.55 -4.24 1.05
C MET A 86 9.71 -2.99 1.29
N ALA A 87 8.84 -2.65 0.32
CA ALA A 87 7.91 -1.54 0.43
C ALA A 87 6.46 -2.03 0.59
N THR A 88 5.70 -1.38 1.46
CA THR A 88 4.28 -1.72 1.67
C THR A 88 3.38 -0.50 1.49
N PHE A 89 2.24 -0.71 0.84
CA PHE A 89 1.11 0.21 0.81
C PHE A 89 0.05 -0.35 1.77
N SER A 90 0.05 0.19 2.98
CA SER A 90 -0.69 -0.34 4.12
C SER A 90 -1.92 0.51 4.39
N VAL A 91 -3.10 -0.05 4.15
CA VAL A 91 -4.37 0.62 4.48
C VAL A 91 -4.64 0.45 5.97
N VAL A 92 -4.58 1.57 6.70
CA VAL A 92 -4.76 1.64 8.14
C VAL A 92 -6.27 1.73 8.43
N PRO A 93 -6.79 0.96 9.41
CA PRO A 93 -8.19 1.05 9.81
C PRO A 93 -8.51 2.40 10.45
N SER A 94 -9.77 2.81 10.33
CA SER A 94 -10.31 4.01 10.98
C SER A 94 -11.54 3.67 11.82
N PRO A 95 -11.69 4.28 13.01
CA PRO A 95 -12.87 4.09 13.85
C PRO A 95 -14.19 4.58 13.22
N GLY A 96 -14.15 5.45 12.19
CA GLY A 96 -15.36 6.04 11.60
C GLY A 96 -16.03 5.20 10.52
N ASN A 97 -15.31 4.26 9.90
CA ASN A 97 -15.72 3.62 8.64
C ASN A 97 -15.69 2.08 8.66
N SER A 98 -15.50 1.45 9.83
CA SER A 98 -15.46 -0.02 9.91
C SER A 98 -16.48 -0.61 10.87
N ASP A 99 -17.19 -1.62 10.39
CA ASP A 99 -18.11 -2.46 11.16
C ASP A 99 -17.37 -3.56 11.98
N THR A 100 -16.04 -3.65 11.85
CA THR A 100 -15.24 -4.73 12.47
C THR A 100 -14.55 -4.28 13.76
N VAL A 101 -15.07 -4.76 14.89
CA VAL A 101 -14.55 -4.41 16.23
C VAL A 101 -13.11 -4.91 16.52
N VAL A 102 -12.61 -5.86 15.74
CA VAL A 102 -11.28 -6.47 15.93
C VAL A 102 -10.16 -5.82 15.11
N GLU A 103 -10.46 -4.80 14.29
CA GLU A 103 -9.44 -4.12 13.50
C GLU A 103 -8.27 -3.55 14.30
N PRO A 104 -8.48 -2.94 15.49
CA PRO A 104 -7.35 -2.45 16.29
C PRO A 104 -6.39 -3.57 16.71
N TYR A 105 -6.90 -4.78 16.97
CA TYR A 105 -6.08 -5.95 17.27
C TYR A 105 -5.25 -6.37 16.05
N ASN A 106 -5.90 -6.51 14.90
CA ASN A 106 -5.24 -6.91 13.66
C ASN A 106 -4.16 -5.89 13.24
N ALA A 107 -4.46 -4.59 13.37
CA ALA A 107 -3.52 -3.53 13.05
C ALA A 107 -2.32 -3.52 13.99
N THR A 108 -2.55 -3.66 15.30
CA THR A 108 -1.45 -3.70 16.29
C THR A 108 -0.49 -4.86 16.01
N LEU A 109 -1.03 -6.05 15.77
CA LEU A 109 -0.23 -7.24 15.46
C LEU A 109 0.52 -7.08 14.13
N SER A 110 -0.11 -6.45 13.13
CA SER A 110 0.51 -6.26 11.82
C SER A 110 1.59 -5.19 11.83
N VAL A 111 1.37 -4.08 12.54
CA VAL A 111 2.37 -3.01 12.69
C VAL A 111 3.62 -3.56 13.37
N HIS A 112 3.47 -4.43 14.38
CA HIS A 112 4.62 -5.07 15.01
C HIS A 112 5.51 -5.81 13.98
N GLN A 113 4.90 -6.56 13.06
CA GLN A 113 5.63 -7.25 11.99
C GLN A 113 6.23 -6.28 10.95
N LEU A 114 5.51 -5.20 10.61
CA LEU A 114 5.99 -4.20 9.65
C LEU A 114 7.18 -3.40 10.16
N VAL A 115 7.25 -3.12 11.46
CA VAL A 115 8.36 -2.41 12.10
C VAL A 115 9.69 -3.16 11.90
N GLU A 116 9.66 -4.49 11.81
CA GLU A 116 10.87 -5.30 11.72
C GLU A 116 11.18 -5.74 10.29
N ASN A 117 10.15 -5.99 9.46
CA ASN A 117 10.34 -6.66 8.18
C ASN A 117 10.15 -5.77 6.93
N SER A 118 9.64 -4.54 7.09
CA SER A 118 9.55 -3.59 5.96
C SER A 118 10.63 -2.52 6.04
N ASP A 119 11.10 -2.06 4.88
CA ASP A 119 12.03 -0.94 4.76
C ASP A 119 11.29 0.40 4.56
N GLU A 120 10.11 0.35 3.93
CA GLU A 120 9.26 1.50 3.66
C GLU A 120 7.79 1.10 3.83
N THR A 121 7.04 1.83 4.66
CA THR A 121 5.59 1.61 4.82
C THR A 121 4.83 2.89 4.54
N PHE A 122 4.10 2.91 3.43
CA PHE A 122 3.20 3.99 3.04
C PHE A 122 1.84 3.78 3.70
N CYS A 123 1.55 4.56 4.74
CA CYS A 123 0.31 4.49 5.50
C CYS A 123 -0.81 5.22 4.75
N ILE A 124 -1.85 4.48 4.37
CA ILE A 124 -3.03 5.00 3.71
C ILE A 124 -4.20 4.97 4.69
N ASP A 125 -4.72 6.12 5.06
CA ASP A 125 -5.86 6.23 5.98
C ASP A 125 -7.18 6.33 5.21
N ASN A 126 -8.06 5.33 5.40
CA ASN A 126 -9.38 5.31 4.78
C ASN A 126 -10.28 6.47 5.24
N GLN A 127 -10.12 6.98 6.47
CA GLN A 127 -10.88 8.14 6.94
C GLN A 127 -10.46 9.39 6.19
N ALA A 128 -9.14 9.62 6.10
CA ALA A 128 -8.61 10.78 5.39
C ALA A 128 -9.07 10.77 3.92
N LEU A 129 -9.02 9.59 3.26
CA LEU A 129 -9.54 9.45 1.90
C LEU A 129 -11.04 9.76 1.80
N TYR A 130 -11.85 9.28 2.75
CA TYR A 130 -13.28 9.54 2.78
C TYR A 130 -13.57 11.04 2.97
N ASP A 131 -12.89 11.67 3.91
CA ASP A 131 -13.00 13.10 4.21
C ASP A 131 -12.58 13.95 2.99
N ILE A 132 -11.51 13.59 2.28
CA ILE A 132 -11.09 14.25 1.03
C ILE A 132 -12.16 14.12 -0.06
N CYS A 133 -12.70 12.90 -0.27
CA CYS A 133 -13.75 12.67 -1.25
C CYS A 133 -14.99 13.52 -0.96
N MET A 134 -15.42 13.57 0.30
CA MET A 134 -16.63 14.28 0.70
C MET A 134 -16.44 15.79 0.73
N ARG A 135 -15.40 16.28 1.41
CA ARG A 135 -15.19 17.70 1.68
C ARG A 135 -14.54 18.44 0.52
N THR A 136 -13.57 17.82 -0.15
CA THR A 136 -12.74 18.46 -1.18
C THR A 136 -13.28 18.16 -2.58
N LEU A 137 -13.57 16.88 -2.88
CA LEU A 137 -14.11 16.48 -4.19
C LEU A 137 -15.63 16.66 -4.31
N LYS A 138 -16.32 16.98 -3.21
CA LYS A 138 -17.76 17.23 -3.13
C LYS A 138 -18.60 16.02 -3.56
N LEU A 139 -18.13 14.82 -3.26
CA LEU A 139 -18.87 13.58 -3.49
C LEU A 139 -19.79 13.31 -2.29
N SER A 140 -21.09 13.25 -2.52
CA SER A 140 -22.10 13.08 -1.46
C SER A 140 -22.09 11.67 -0.85
N ASN A 141 -21.71 10.65 -1.61
CA ASN A 141 -21.58 9.27 -1.13
C ASN A 141 -20.36 8.59 -1.77
N PRO A 142 -19.14 8.79 -1.22
CA PRO A 142 -17.92 8.20 -1.75
C PRO A 142 -18.00 6.66 -1.75
N SER A 143 -17.76 6.04 -2.91
CA SER A 143 -17.66 4.58 -3.02
C SER A 143 -16.21 4.12 -2.85
N TYR A 144 -15.98 2.83 -2.54
CA TYR A 144 -14.63 2.28 -2.57
C TYR A 144 -13.91 2.47 -3.91
N GLY A 145 -14.63 2.59 -5.02
CA GLY A 145 -14.06 2.93 -6.32
C GLY A 145 -13.43 4.32 -6.34
N ASP A 146 -14.04 5.30 -5.67
CA ASP A 146 -13.52 6.67 -5.57
C ASP A 146 -12.29 6.73 -4.65
N LEU A 147 -12.33 6.00 -3.53
CA LEU A 147 -11.19 5.87 -2.62
C LEU A 147 -10.00 5.19 -3.33
N ASN A 148 -10.24 4.06 -3.99
CA ASN A 148 -9.22 3.33 -4.74
C ASN A 148 -8.64 4.16 -5.89
N HIS A 149 -9.43 5.07 -6.47
CA HIS A 149 -8.90 5.99 -7.47
C HIS A 149 -7.84 6.92 -6.87
N LEU A 150 -8.11 7.54 -5.71
CA LEU A 150 -7.12 8.37 -5.02
C LEU A 150 -5.88 7.57 -4.62
N VAL A 151 -6.06 6.38 -4.06
CA VAL A 151 -4.95 5.48 -3.71
C VAL A 151 -4.09 5.18 -4.93
N SER A 152 -4.71 4.87 -6.08
CA SER A 152 -3.99 4.58 -7.32
C SER A 152 -3.15 5.77 -7.82
N VAL A 153 -3.65 7.00 -7.64
CA VAL A 153 -2.94 8.23 -8.01
C VAL A 153 -1.74 8.46 -7.10
N VAL A 154 -1.92 8.28 -5.79
CA VAL A 154 -0.83 8.37 -4.79
C VAL A 154 0.25 7.32 -5.07
N MET A 155 -0.13 6.06 -5.26
CA MET A 155 0.81 4.97 -5.59
C MET A 155 1.55 5.24 -6.90
N SER A 156 0.86 5.74 -7.92
CA SER A 156 1.46 6.15 -9.19
C SER A 156 2.47 7.28 -8.98
N GLY A 157 2.15 8.28 -8.16
CA GLY A 157 3.03 9.39 -7.81
C GLY A 157 4.31 8.92 -7.14
N ILE A 158 4.19 8.10 -6.08
CA ILE A 158 5.33 7.54 -5.34
C ILE A 158 6.25 6.72 -6.27
N THR A 159 5.67 5.89 -7.14
CA THR A 159 6.43 5.04 -8.07
C THR A 159 6.88 5.77 -9.35
N THR A 160 6.60 7.06 -9.52
CA THR A 160 6.98 7.82 -10.72
C THR A 160 8.49 7.82 -10.92
N CYS A 161 9.26 8.01 -9.85
CA CYS A 161 10.72 8.04 -9.90
C CYS A 161 11.35 6.67 -10.24
N LEU A 162 10.58 5.58 -10.08
CA LEU A 162 11.01 4.23 -10.44
C LEU A 162 10.71 3.91 -11.92
N ARG A 163 9.68 4.53 -12.49
CA ARG A 163 9.16 4.22 -13.83
C ARG A 163 9.69 5.16 -14.91
N PHE A 164 10.07 6.37 -14.54
CA PHE A 164 10.53 7.40 -15.47
C PHE A 164 11.93 7.89 -15.09
N PRO A 165 12.75 8.30 -16.08
CA PRO A 165 14.09 8.79 -15.82
C PRO A 165 14.04 10.06 -14.95
N GLY A 166 14.81 10.06 -13.87
CA GLY A 166 14.91 11.18 -12.94
C GLY A 166 16.22 11.15 -12.15
N GLN A 167 16.65 12.31 -11.64
CA GLN A 167 17.89 12.42 -10.88
C GLN A 167 17.72 12.11 -9.38
N LEU A 168 16.52 12.33 -8.82
CA LEU A 168 16.20 12.16 -7.41
C LEU A 168 15.35 10.90 -7.18
N ASN A 169 15.66 10.10 -6.15
CA ASN A 169 14.91 8.88 -5.76
C ASN A 169 14.69 7.88 -6.91
N SER A 170 15.69 7.71 -7.79
CA SER A 170 15.61 6.88 -9.00
C SER A 170 15.41 5.38 -8.76
N ASP A 171 15.50 4.93 -7.52
CA ASP A 171 15.30 3.54 -7.11
C ASP A 171 14.77 3.50 -5.66
N LEU A 172 14.18 2.36 -5.26
CA LEU A 172 13.60 2.16 -3.93
C LEU A 172 14.63 2.37 -2.81
N ARG A 173 15.89 1.99 -3.03
CA ARG A 173 16.93 2.11 -2.00
C ARG A 173 17.29 3.57 -1.73
N LYS A 174 17.40 4.39 -2.76
CA LYS A 174 17.66 5.83 -2.62
C LYS A 174 16.52 6.55 -1.92
N LEU A 175 15.27 6.17 -2.20
CA LEU A 175 14.11 6.71 -1.49
C LEU A 175 14.22 6.43 0.01
N ALA A 176 14.48 5.18 0.39
CA ALA A 176 14.65 4.77 1.78
C ALA A 176 15.80 5.52 2.46
N VAL A 177 16.97 5.61 1.83
CA VAL A 177 18.15 6.31 2.37
C VAL A 177 17.86 7.79 2.65
N ASN A 178 17.05 8.44 1.81
CA ASN A 178 16.72 9.86 1.97
C ASN A 178 15.63 10.10 3.03
N MET A 179 14.69 9.18 3.17
CA MET A 179 13.45 9.38 3.95
C MET A 179 13.44 8.65 5.30
N VAL A 180 14.28 7.63 5.49
CA VAL A 180 14.33 6.80 6.71
C VAL A 180 15.60 7.12 7.51
N PRO A 181 15.54 8.04 8.50
CA PRO A 181 16.70 8.39 9.31
C PRO A 181 17.08 7.29 10.31
N PHE A 182 16.10 6.48 10.75
CA PHE A 182 16.29 5.39 11.69
C PHE A 182 15.52 4.14 11.24
N PRO A 183 16.08 2.92 11.39
CA PRO A 183 15.48 1.70 10.83
C PRO A 183 14.05 1.38 11.26
N ARG A 184 13.57 1.91 12.39
CA ARG A 184 12.20 1.71 12.89
C ARG A 184 11.25 2.86 12.56
N LEU A 185 11.76 3.96 12.00
CA LEU A 185 11.00 5.17 11.67
C LEU A 185 10.83 5.29 10.15
N HIS A 186 10.21 4.27 9.57
CA HIS A 186 10.01 4.08 8.13
C HIS A 186 8.53 4.09 7.71
N PHE A 187 7.68 4.70 8.55
CA PHE A 187 6.25 4.88 8.27
C PHE A 187 6.01 6.26 7.67
N PHE A 188 5.54 6.28 6.43
CA PHE A 188 5.29 7.50 5.67
C PHE A 188 3.80 7.83 5.65
N MET A 189 3.49 9.09 5.98
CA MET A 189 2.21 9.68 5.65
C MET A 189 2.23 10.11 4.19
N VAL A 190 1.28 9.62 3.40
CA VAL A 190 1.20 9.95 1.97
C VAL A 190 0.17 11.03 1.72
N GLY A 191 0.48 11.93 0.80
CA GLY A 191 -0.40 13.00 0.36
C GLY A 191 -0.26 13.23 -1.14
N PHE A 192 -1.27 13.87 -1.73
CA PHE A 192 -1.28 14.21 -3.15
C PHE A 192 -1.91 15.59 -3.35
N ALA A 193 -1.29 16.37 -4.23
CA ALA A 193 -1.85 17.60 -4.76
C ALA A 193 -1.62 17.62 -6.29
N PRO A 194 -2.57 18.14 -7.09
CA PRO A 194 -3.78 18.85 -6.67
C PRO A 194 -4.98 17.94 -6.39
N LEU A 195 -5.70 18.21 -5.30
CA LEU A 195 -7.02 17.61 -5.06
C LEU A 195 -8.11 18.50 -5.65
N THR A 196 -8.48 18.23 -6.89
CA THR A 196 -9.52 18.98 -7.61
C THR A 196 -10.64 18.06 -8.07
N SER A 197 -11.89 18.52 -7.93
CA SER A 197 -13.04 17.76 -8.43
C SER A 197 -12.97 17.61 -9.96
N ARG A 198 -13.52 16.52 -10.49
CA ARG A 198 -13.51 16.22 -11.93
C ARG A 198 -14.09 17.35 -12.80
N GLY A 199 -15.04 18.12 -12.27
CA GLY A 199 -15.64 19.28 -12.96
C GLY A 199 -14.83 20.57 -12.88
N ALA A 200 -13.94 20.71 -11.88
CA ALA A 200 -13.13 21.92 -11.68
C ALA A 200 -11.74 21.84 -12.33
N HIS A 201 -11.30 20.64 -12.73
CA HIS A 201 -9.97 20.40 -13.31
C HIS A 201 -9.66 21.26 -14.55
N SER A 202 -10.65 21.48 -15.43
CA SER A 202 -10.46 22.26 -16.67
C SER A 202 -10.38 23.78 -16.44
N PHE A 203 -10.76 24.27 -15.26
CA PHE A 203 -10.90 25.70 -14.97
C PHE A 203 -9.83 26.23 -14.01
N ARG A 204 -8.98 25.37 -13.44
CA ARG A 204 -7.95 25.76 -12.48
C ARG A 204 -6.56 25.61 -13.09
N ALA A 205 -5.93 26.73 -13.42
CA ALA A 205 -4.48 26.77 -13.65
C ALA A 205 -3.80 26.63 -12.29
N VAL A 206 -3.12 25.51 -12.04
CA VAL A 206 -2.45 25.27 -10.77
C VAL A 206 -0.98 25.69 -10.90
N SER A 207 -0.55 26.59 -10.03
CA SER A 207 0.84 27.05 -9.97
C SER A 207 1.65 26.21 -8.98
N VAL A 208 2.99 26.21 -9.13
CA VAL A 208 3.89 25.50 -8.21
C VAL A 208 3.68 25.93 -6.74
N PRO A 209 3.59 27.24 -6.41
CA PRO A 209 3.36 27.66 -5.03
C PRO A 209 2.05 27.14 -4.44
N GLU A 210 0.97 27.09 -5.24
CA GLU A 210 -0.33 26.58 -4.79
C GLU A 210 -0.29 25.08 -4.51
N LEU A 211 0.39 24.30 -5.37
CA LEU A 211 0.60 22.87 -5.15
C LEU A 211 1.40 22.62 -3.87
N THR A 212 2.47 23.37 -3.67
CA THR A 212 3.29 23.28 -2.46
C THR A 212 2.47 23.64 -1.22
N GLN A 213 1.69 24.72 -1.28
CA GLN A 213 0.85 25.13 -0.15
C GLN A 213 -0.21 24.07 0.17
N GLN A 214 -0.85 23.49 -0.85
CA GLN A 214 -1.83 22.42 -0.66
C GLN A 214 -1.22 21.17 -0.03
N MET A 215 0.03 20.84 -0.37
CA MET A 215 0.72 19.69 0.24
C MET A 215 0.93 19.81 1.75
N PHE A 216 0.98 21.03 2.28
CA PHE A 216 1.11 21.29 3.72
C PHE A 216 -0.22 21.70 4.38
N ASP A 217 -1.33 21.66 3.65
CA ASP A 217 -2.65 21.86 4.25
C ASP A 217 -3.01 20.61 5.07
N PRO A 218 -3.27 20.74 6.39
CA PRO A 218 -3.70 19.61 7.21
C PRO A 218 -5.14 19.14 6.91
N LYS A 219 -5.85 19.81 6.00
CA LYS A 219 -7.24 19.54 5.65
C LYS A 219 -7.44 18.58 4.49
#